data_AF-A0A529FEH8-F1
#
_entry.id   AF-A0A529FEH8-F1
#
_cell.length_a   1.000
_cell.length_b   1.000
_cell.length_c   1.000
_cell.angle_alpha   90.00
_cell.angle_beta   90.00
_cell.angle_gamma   90.00
#
_symmetry.space_group_name_H-M   'P 1'
#
loop_
_entity.id
_entity.type
_entity.pdbx_description
1 polymer ?
#
loop_
_entity_poly.entity_id
_entity_poly.type
_entity_poly.pdbx_seq_one_letter_code
_entity_poly.pdbx_strand_id
1 'polypeptide(L)'
;EHISPRSLPGMAERTLVINSMSKSHGMTGWRMGWLTGPREMIALLINLNLVTTYGLPAFISIACAEALENGYGVKAIAERYAARRTLFLEAIRGMNDVTVRGSEGGMYVMLDISAIEPDDEKFAWALLDKERVGVMPGSSFGEAAAGHIRVSLC
;
A
#
# COMPACT_ATOMS: atom_id res chain seq x y z
N GLU A 1 -15.12 -4.94 -6.65
CA GLU A 1 -14.48 -6.11 -7.30
C GLU A 1 -13.10 -5.69 -7.82
N HIS A 2 -12.06 -6.51 -7.67
CA HIS A 2 -10.70 -6.14 -8.12
C HIS A 2 -10.50 -6.54 -9.59
N ILE A 3 -10.10 -5.59 -10.43
CA ILE A 3 -9.78 -5.82 -11.83
C ILE A 3 -8.27 -5.62 -12.02
N SER A 4 -7.57 -6.68 -12.42
CA SER A 4 -6.16 -6.56 -12.79
C SER A 4 -6.06 -5.87 -14.16
N PRO A 5 -5.22 -4.83 -14.35
CA PRO A 5 -4.98 -4.27 -15.69
C PRO A 5 -4.58 -5.33 -16.71
N ARG A 6 -3.90 -6.40 -16.27
CA ARG A 6 -3.49 -7.53 -17.10
C ARG A 6 -4.67 -8.32 -17.70
N SER A 7 -5.85 -8.33 -17.07
CA SER A 7 -7.02 -9.06 -17.58
C SER A 7 -7.76 -8.30 -18.67
N LEU A 8 -7.39 -7.06 -18.96
CA LEU A 8 -8.01 -6.27 -20.02
C LEU A 8 -7.55 -6.74 -21.41
N PRO A 9 -8.37 -6.57 -22.47
CA PRO A 9 -8.00 -6.96 -23.83
C PRO A 9 -6.67 -6.35 -24.28
N GLY A 10 -5.75 -7.18 -24.78
CA GLY A 10 -4.42 -6.74 -25.25
C GLY A 10 -3.47 -6.23 -24.17
N MET A 11 -3.76 -6.45 -22.88
CA MET A 11 -2.88 -6.00 -21.79
C MET A 11 -1.94 -7.10 -21.27
N ALA A 12 -2.23 -8.38 -21.53
CA ALA A 12 -1.48 -9.50 -20.98
C ALA A 12 0.01 -9.51 -21.39
N GLU A 13 0.29 -9.10 -22.63
CA GLU A 13 1.64 -9.06 -23.22
C GLU A 13 2.45 -7.81 -22.86
N ARG A 14 1.83 -6.81 -22.21
CA ARG A 14 2.47 -5.52 -21.89
C ARG A 14 2.32 -5.09 -20.42
N THR A 15 1.81 -5.99 -19.57
CA THR A 15 1.59 -5.70 -18.15
C THR A 15 2.45 -6.61 -17.28
N LEU A 16 3.27 -5.98 -16.43
CA LEU A 16 3.87 -6.64 -15.26
C LEU A 16 2.97 -6.39 -14.05
N VAL A 17 2.52 -7.47 -13.41
CA VAL A 17 1.79 -7.42 -12.15
C VAL A 17 2.78 -7.70 -11.03
N ILE A 18 2.92 -6.74 -10.12
CA ILE A 18 3.76 -6.87 -8.93
C ILE A 18 2.86 -7.17 -7.74
N ASN A 19 3.16 -8.23 -7.01
CA ASN A 19 2.43 -8.59 -5.80
C ASN A 19 3.37 -8.92 -4.64
N SER A 20 2.83 -8.87 -3.43
CA SER A 20 3.54 -9.25 -2.22
C SER A 20 2.58 -9.71 -1.14
N MET A 21 3.14 -10.32 -0.10
CA MET A 21 2.38 -10.70 1.10
C MET A 21 2.61 -9.78 2.29
N SER A 22 3.33 -8.68 2.07
CA SER A 22 3.70 -7.75 3.14
C SER A 22 2.48 -7.26 3.91
N LYS A 23 1.38 -7.01 3.20
CA LYS A 23 0.15 -6.40 3.75
C LYS A 23 -1.02 -7.38 3.84
N SER A 24 -1.28 -8.14 2.79
CA SER A 24 -2.40 -9.10 2.73
C SER A 24 -2.31 -10.19 3.81
N HIS A 25 -1.10 -10.67 4.10
CA HIS A 25 -0.85 -11.73 5.09
C HIS A 25 -0.11 -11.22 6.34
N GLY A 26 0.10 -9.90 6.46
CA GLY A 26 0.86 -9.32 7.58
C GLY A 26 2.35 -9.70 7.59
N MET A 27 2.92 -10.14 6.45
CA MET A 27 4.27 -10.68 6.38
C MET A 27 5.33 -9.64 5.98
N THR A 28 5.23 -8.39 6.47
CA THR A 28 6.12 -7.29 6.05
C THR A 28 7.61 -7.61 6.28
N GLY A 29 7.95 -8.24 7.40
CA GLY A 29 9.34 -8.64 7.72
C GLY A 29 9.88 -9.82 6.92
N TRP A 30 9.03 -10.57 6.23
CA TRP A 30 9.41 -11.78 5.48
C TRP A 30 9.96 -11.49 4.09
N ARG A 31 9.80 -10.24 3.61
CA ARG A 31 10.41 -9.75 2.37
C ARG A 31 10.06 -10.60 1.13
N MET A 32 8.82 -11.08 1.05
CA MET A 32 8.34 -11.85 -0.10
C MET A 32 7.47 -11.01 -1.04
N GLY A 33 7.82 -11.05 -2.33
CA GLY A 33 7.05 -10.52 -3.45
C GLY A 33 7.35 -11.28 -4.73
N TRP A 34 6.49 -11.13 -5.74
CA TRP A 34 6.65 -11.79 -7.03
C TRP A 34 6.13 -10.92 -8.17
N LEU A 35 6.53 -11.30 -9.38
CA LEU A 35 6.16 -10.66 -10.63
C LEU A 35 5.45 -11.67 -11.53
N THR A 36 4.36 -11.24 -12.16
CA THR A 36 3.68 -11.98 -13.21
C THR A 36 3.64 -11.12 -14.46
N GLY A 37 4.09 -11.64 -15.61
CA GLY A 37 4.09 -10.87 -16.86
C GLY A 37 4.63 -11.64 -18.06
N PRO A 38 5.02 -10.94 -19.14
CA PRO A 38 5.52 -11.55 -20.37
C PRO A 38 6.75 -12.43 -20.10
N ARG A 39 6.80 -13.62 -20.70
CA ARG A 39 7.85 -14.62 -20.47
C ARG A 39 9.26 -14.05 -20.65
N GLU A 40 9.48 -13.31 -21.73
CA GLU A 40 10.78 -12.71 -22.05
C GLU A 40 11.24 -11.73 -20.98
N MET A 41 10.33 -10.89 -20.49
CA MET A 41 10.60 -9.96 -19.40
C MET A 41 10.92 -10.68 -18.08
N ILE A 42 10.15 -11.73 -17.74
CA ILE A 42 10.40 -12.53 -16.53
C ILE A 42 11.77 -13.21 -16.58
N ALA A 43 12.19 -13.73 -17.74
CA ALA A 43 13.52 -14.33 -17.89
C ALA A 43 14.65 -13.33 -17.62
N LEU A 44 14.53 -12.09 -18.10
CA LEU A 44 15.49 -11.02 -17.82
C LEU A 44 15.50 -10.65 -16.33
N LEU A 45 14.33 -10.57 -15.70
CA LEU A 45 14.19 -10.21 -14.29
C LEU A 45 14.74 -11.29 -13.35
N ILE A 46 14.65 -12.58 -13.72
CA ILE A 46 15.29 -13.67 -12.97
C ILE A 46 16.81 -13.47 -12.94
N ASN A 47 17.44 -13.19 -14.10
CA ASN A 47 18.87 -12.93 -14.17
C ASN A 47 19.27 -11.72 -13.32
N LEU A 48 18.49 -10.62 -13.39
CA LEU A 48 18.70 -9.45 -12.53
C LEU A 48 18.56 -9.79 -11.05
N ASN A 49 17.55 -10.58 -10.66
CA ASN A 49 17.31 -10.98 -9.28
C ASN A 49 18.47 -11.82 -8.70
N LEU A 50 19.02 -12.73 -9.51
CA LEU A 50 20.17 -13.56 -9.14
C LEU A 50 21.41 -12.72 -8.82
N VAL A 51 21.70 -11.68 -9.61
CA VAL A 51 22.90 -10.83 -9.38
C VAL A 51 22.70 -9.74 -8.34
N THR A 52 21.45 -9.38 -8.02
CA THR A 52 21.13 -8.32 -7.04
C THR A 52 20.89 -8.86 -5.63
N THR A 53 20.23 -10.02 -5.52
CA THR A 53 19.76 -10.56 -4.24
C THR A 53 20.08 -12.03 -4.02
N TYR A 54 20.58 -12.73 -5.06
CA TYR A 54 20.87 -14.17 -5.01
C TYR A 54 19.65 -15.07 -4.75
N GLY A 55 18.44 -14.54 -4.95
CA GLY A 55 17.18 -15.25 -4.76
C GLY A 55 16.60 -15.12 -3.35
N LEU A 56 15.57 -15.93 -3.08
CA LEU A 56 14.80 -15.91 -1.83
C LEU A 56 15.20 -17.09 -0.93
N PRO A 57 15.41 -16.88 0.38
CA PRO A 57 15.64 -17.99 1.31
C PRO A 57 14.52 -19.04 1.26
N ALA A 58 14.89 -20.31 1.14
CA ALA A 58 13.94 -21.40 0.91
C ALA A 58 12.83 -21.50 1.97
N PHE A 59 13.17 -21.29 3.25
CA PHE A 59 12.19 -21.34 4.34
C PHE A 59 11.12 -20.24 4.22
N ILE A 60 11.47 -19.07 3.64
CA ILE A 60 10.51 -18.00 3.37
C ILE A 60 9.57 -18.47 2.26
N SER A 61 10.09 -19.00 1.15
CA SER A 61 9.27 -19.54 0.05
C SER A 61 8.26 -20.58 0.53
N ILE A 62 8.69 -21.52 1.39
CA ILE A 62 7.85 -22.59 1.94
C ILE A 62 6.74 -22.01 2.82
N ALA A 63 7.08 -21.16 3.80
CA ALA A 63 6.09 -20.53 4.66
C ALA A 63 5.10 -19.67 3.86
N CYS A 64 5.58 -19.06 2.77
CA CYS A 64 4.75 -18.23 1.91
C CYS A 64 3.76 -19.03 1.05
N ALA A 65 4.20 -20.18 0.51
CA ALA A 65 3.33 -21.09 -0.20
C ALA A 65 2.20 -21.60 0.73
N GLU A 66 2.56 -22.04 1.94
CA GLU A 66 1.61 -22.50 2.95
C GLU A 66 0.56 -21.43 3.29
N ALA A 67 1.01 -20.18 3.50
CA ALA A 67 0.11 -19.07 3.82
C ALA A 67 -0.86 -18.73 2.67
N LEU A 68 -0.39 -18.82 1.42
CA LEU A 68 -1.21 -18.56 0.22
C LEU A 68 -2.26 -19.65 -0.01
N GLU A 69 -1.85 -20.92 0.07
CA GLU A 69 -2.73 -22.06 -0.18
C GLU A 69 -3.86 -22.15 0.84
N ASN A 70 -3.57 -21.82 2.10
CA ASN A 70 -4.54 -21.89 3.18
C ASN A 70 -5.22 -20.54 3.51
N GLY A 71 -4.81 -19.44 2.85
CA GLY A 71 -5.40 -18.11 3.04
C GLY A 71 -5.27 -17.57 4.47
N TYR A 72 -4.19 -17.89 5.17
CA TYR A 72 -4.06 -17.56 6.59
C TYR A 72 -4.08 -16.06 6.85
N GLY A 73 -4.98 -15.64 7.75
CA GLY A 73 -5.08 -14.28 8.26
C GLY A 73 -5.68 -13.26 7.29
N VAL A 74 -5.75 -13.53 5.98
CA VAL A 74 -6.13 -12.54 4.96
C VAL A 74 -7.50 -11.91 5.24
N LYS A 75 -8.52 -12.74 5.46
CA LYS A 75 -9.89 -12.28 5.74
C LYS A 75 -9.95 -11.45 7.03
N ALA A 76 -9.38 -11.96 8.12
CA ALA A 76 -9.38 -11.28 9.42
C ALA A 76 -8.62 -9.94 9.39
N ILE A 77 -7.50 -9.88 8.64
CA ILE A 77 -6.73 -8.65 8.42
C ILE A 77 -7.57 -7.64 7.61
N ALA A 78 -8.21 -8.08 6.54
CA ALA A 78 -9.07 -7.22 5.72
C ALA A 78 -10.25 -6.65 6.53
N GLU A 79 -10.94 -7.50 7.30
CA GLU A 79 -12.04 -7.08 8.18
C GLU A 79 -11.59 -6.06 9.24
N ARG A 80 -10.41 -6.27 9.83
CA ARG A 80 -9.83 -5.33 10.79
C ARG A 80 -9.56 -3.96 10.16
N TYR A 81 -8.97 -3.92 8.97
CA TYR A 81 -8.71 -2.64 8.29
C TYR A 81 -9.99 -1.97 7.79
N ALA A 82 -10.99 -2.74 7.36
CA ALA A 82 -12.30 -2.19 7.03
C ALA A 82 -12.96 -1.52 8.24
N ALA A 83 -12.98 -2.18 9.40
CA ALA A 83 -13.53 -1.62 10.63
C ALA A 83 -12.79 -0.35 11.08
N ARG A 84 -11.45 -0.37 11.06
CA ARG A 84 -10.64 0.83 11.39
C ARG A 84 -10.90 1.98 10.43
N ARG A 85 -11.05 1.68 9.14
CA ARG A 85 -11.38 2.69 8.13
C ARG A 85 -12.72 3.34 8.42
N THR A 86 -13.77 2.55 8.67
CA THR A 86 -15.09 3.08 9.02
C THR A 86 -15.01 4.01 10.21
N LEU A 87 -14.41 3.55 11.32
CA LEU A 87 -14.26 4.34 12.54
C LEU A 87 -13.48 5.65 12.29
N PHE A 88 -12.37 5.57 11.55
CA PHE A 88 -11.56 6.74 11.24
C PHE A 88 -12.33 7.78 10.41
N LEU A 89 -13.03 7.32 9.36
CA LEU A 89 -13.81 8.20 8.48
C LEU A 89 -15.00 8.83 9.18
N GLU A 90 -15.63 8.12 10.12
CA GLU A 90 -16.67 8.67 10.99
C GLU A 90 -16.12 9.75 11.91
N ALA A 91 -14.96 9.51 12.53
CA ALA A 91 -14.35 10.46 13.47
C ALA A 91 -13.92 11.78 12.81
N ILE A 92 -13.50 11.75 11.54
CA ILE A 92 -13.06 12.96 10.81
C ILE A 92 -14.17 13.66 10.03
N ARG A 93 -15.38 13.10 10.00
CA ARG A 93 -16.46 13.63 9.17
C ARG A 93 -16.84 15.04 9.65
N GLY A 94 -16.72 16.01 8.74
CA GLY A 94 -17.12 17.40 9.00
C GLY A 94 -16.12 18.20 9.84
N MET A 95 -14.91 17.69 10.08
CA MET A 95 -13.88 18.43 10.79
C MET A 95 -13.12 19.37 9.85
N ASN A 96 -13.04 20.65 10.23
CA ASN A 96 -12.10 21.65 9.70
C ASN A 96 -11.92 21.66 8.17
N ASP A 97 -13.01 21.43 7.43
CA ASP A 97 -13.04 21.36 5.97
C ASP A 97 -12.03 20.36 5.35
N VAL A 98 -11.64 19.31 6.10
CA VAL A 98 -10.77 18.24 5.60
C VAL A 98 -11.54 17.38 4.60
N THR A 99 -10.98 17.20 3.40
CA THR A 99 -11.57 16.33 2.38
C THR A 99 -10.84 15.00 2.31
N VAL A 100 -11.59 13.90 2.43
CA VAL A 100 -11.04 12.55 2.27
C VAL A 100 -10.83 12.25 0.79
N ARG A 101 -9.60 11.94 0.42
CA ARG A 101 -9.20 11.46 -0.91
C ARG A 101 -8.67 10.04 -0.78
N GLY A 102 -9.05 9.10 -1.64
CA GLY A 102 -8.44 7.77 -1.57
C GLY A 102 -9.25 6.65 -2.18
N SER A 103 -8.69 5.45 -2.06
CA SER A 103 -9.22 4.20 -2.63
C SER A 103 -10.21 3.52 -1.68
N GLU A 104 -11.13 2.73 -2.25
CA GLU A 104 -12.00 1.79 -1.54
C GLU A 104 -11.23 0.64 -0.87
N GLY A 105 -9.94 0.49 -1.15
CA GLY A 105 -9.09 -0.57 -0.62
C GLY A 105 -7.77 -0.08 0.00
N GLY A 106 -7.05 -1.04 0.60
CA GLY A 106 -5.76 -0.79 1.24
C GLY A 106 -5.90 -0.34 2.70
N MET A 107 -4.81 0.22 3.21
CA MET A 107 -4.64 0.54 4.64
C MET A 107 -4.30 2.01 4.87
N TYR A 108 -4.53 2.87 3.88
CA TYR A 108 -4.21 4.28 3.93
C TYR A 108 -5.44 5.14 3.61
N VAL A 109 -5.44 6.34 4.16
CA VAL A 109 -6.38 7.42 3.83
C VAL A 109 -5.54 8.62 3.45
N MET A 110 -5.83 9.26 2.31
CA MET A 110 -5.28 10.58 2.00
C MET A 110 -6.28 11.63 2.46
N LEU A 111 -5.79 12.66 3.11
CA LEU A 111 -6.60 13.79 3.58
C LEU A 111 -6.06 15.04 2.91
N ASP A 112 -6.94 15.75 2.21
CA ASP A 112 -6.68 17.12 1.77
C ASP A 112 -6.85 18.04 2.99
N ILE A 113 -5.74 18.64 3.41
CA ILE A 113 -5.67 19.53 4.58
C ILE A 113 -5.40 20.98 4.18
N SER A 114 -5.48 21.28 2.88
CA SER A 114 -5.13 22.59 2.32
C SER A 114 -5.98 23.75 2.85
N ALA A 115 -7.21 23.47 3.31
CA ALA A 115 -8.07 24.43 3.98
C ALA A 115 -7.55 24.85 5.38
N ILE A 116 -6.71 24.03 6.00
CA ILE A 116 -6.11 24.27 7.32
C ILE A 116 -4.70 24.84 7.15
N GLU A 117 -3.87 24.15 6.37
CA GLU A 117 -2.48 24.51 6.11
C GLU A 117 -2.08 23.92 4.75
N PRO A 118 -1.86 24.74 3.70
CA PRO A 118 -1.48 24.24 2.38
C PRO A 118 -0.06 23.64 2.33
N ASP A 119 0.83 24.01 3.27
CA ASP A 119 2.15 23.40 3.42
C ASP A 119 2.04 22.09 4.23
N ASP A 120 1.93 20.97 3.52
CA ASP A 120 1.72 19.65 4.14
C ASP A 120 2.89 19.15 4.99
N GLU A 121 4.13 19.55 4.68
CA GLU A 121 5.29 19.26 5.54
C GLU A 121 5.18 20.01 6.86
N LYS A 122 4.88 21.32 6.80
CA LYS A 122 4.70 22.13 7.99
C LYS A 122 3.55 21.60 8.87
N PHE A 123 2.44 21.17 8.25
CA PHE A 123 1.35 20.54 8.99
C PHE A 123 1.80 19.25 9.68
N ALA A 124 2.49 18.36 8.96
CA ALA A 124 2.94 17.08 9.50
C ALA A 124 3.92 17.24 10.67
N TRP A 125 4.89 18.16 10.56
CA TRP A 125 5.82 18.47 11.64
C TRP A 125 5.11 19.09 12.84
N ALA A 126 4.21 20.05 12.63
CA ALA A 126 3.46 20.66 13.71
C ALA A 126 2.60 19.63 14.46
N LEU A 127 1.96 18.70 13.74
CA LEU A 127 1.16 17.64 14.33
C LEU A 127 2.04 16.66 15.13
N LEU A 128 3.22 16.32 14.62
CA LEU A 128 4.17 15.47 15.34
C LEU A 128 4.70 16.15 16.61
N ASP A 129 5.04 17.43 16.55
CA ASP A 129 5.65 18.13 17.68
C ASP A 129 4.64 18.41 18.79
N LYS A 130 3.42 18.84 18.42
CA LYS A 130 2.38 19.25 19.37
C LYS A 130 1.55 18.07 19.87
N GLU A 131 1.14 17.18 18.97
CA GLU A 131 0.19 16.10 19.27
C GLU A 131 0.86 14.72 19.33
N ARG A 132 2.16 14.63 19.01
CA ARG A 132 2.92 13.35 18.96
C ARG A 132 2.34 12.36 17.95
N VAL A 133 1.70 12.86 16.89
CA VAL A 133 1.13 12.05 15.81
C VAL A 133 1.94 12.23 14.53
N GLY A 134 2.61 11.16 14.10
CA GLY A 134 3.33 11.12 12.84
C GLY A 134 2.42 10.82 11.66
N VAL A 135 2.45 11.67 10.64
CA VAL A 135 1.76 11.49 9.35
C VAL A 135 2.75 11.69 8.21
N MET A 136 2.42 11.20 7.01
CA MET A 136 3.27 11.42 5.84
C MET A 136 2.75 12.62 5.02
N PRO A 137 3.56 13.67 4.78
CA PRO A 137 3.23 14.71 3.82
C PRO A 137 2.94 14.15 2.43
N GLY A 138 1.96 14.73 1.76
CA GLY A 138 1.50 14.35 0.43
C GLY A 138 2.53 14.68 -0.64
N SER A 139 3.23 15.79 -0.49
CA SER A 139 4.39 16.22 -1.30
C SER A 139 5.47 15.14 -1.47
N SER A 140 5.61 14.21 -0.51
CA SER A 140 6.49 13.03 -0.63
C SER A 140 6.07 12.04 -1.73
N PHE A 141 4.84 12.13 -2.24
CA PHE A 141 4.30 11.35 -3.37
C PHE A 141 4.30 12.13 -4.69
N GLY A 142 4.85 13.35 -4.71
CA GLY A 142 4.92 14.24 -5.86
C GLY A 142 3.93 15.41 -5.79
N GLU A 143 4.10 16.37 -6.70
CA GLU A 143 3.35 17.65 -6.71
C GLU A 143 1.83 17.48 -6.71
N ALA A 144 1.32 16.44 -7.38
CA ALA A 144 -0.12 16.16 -7.46
C ALA A 144 -0.77 15.82 -6.11
N ALA A 145 0.04 15.50 -5.09
CA ALA A 145 -0.41 15.20 -3.74
C ALA A 145 -0.04 16.30 -2.74
N ALA A 146 0.53 17.43 -3.17
CA ALA A 146 0.81 18.57 -2.29
C ALA A 146 -0.47 19.05 -1.58
N GLY A 147 -0.32 19.52 -0.34
CA GLY A 147 -1.45 19.94 0.50
C GLY A 147 -2.28 18.78 1.07
N HIS A 148 -1.80 17.55 0.92
CA HIS A 148 -2.42 16.36 1.50
C HIS A 148 -1.54 15.73 2.58
N ILE A 149 -2.12 14.89 3.42
CA ILE A 149 -1.38 13.96 4.28
C ILE A 149 -1.88 12.53 4.10
N ARG A 150 -0.99 11.56 4.25
CA ARG A 150 -1.34 10.13 4.28
C ARG A 150 -1.33 9.61 5.72
N VAL A 151 -2.46 9.08 6.14
CA VAL A 151 -2.61 8.38 7.43
C VAL A 151 -2.62 6.87 7.20
N SER A 152 -1.86 6.15 8.02
CA SER A 152 -1.83 4.69 8.05
C SER A 152 -2.83 4.15 9.05
N LEU A 153 -3.64 3.17 8.62
CA LEU A 153 -4.61 2.44 9.45
C LEU A 153 -4.06 1.07 9.93
N CYS A 154 -2.76 0.83 9.71
CA CYS A 154 -2.03 -0.38 10.14
C CYS A 154 -2.10 -0.61 11.66
#